data_AF-A0A950XCJ0-F1
#
_entry.id   AF-A0A950XCJ0-F1
#
_cell.length_a   1.000
_cell.length_b   1.000
_cell.length_c   1.000
_cell.angle_alpha   90.00
_cell.angle_beta   90.00
_cell.angle_gamma   90.00
#
_symmetry.space_group_name_H-M   'P 1'
#
loop_
_entity.id
_entity.type
_entity.pdbx_description
1 polymer ?
#
loop_
_entity_poly.entity_id
_entity_poly.type
_entity_poly.pdbx_seq_one_letter_code
_entity_poly.pdbx_strand_id
1 'polypeptide(L)'
;MAGKCAHDAGGWSLQRRARERGSRLTLRRAQSDNGPSHARESARPYEPEKNPAIRRVTAGAIKRRKGKAHFPVATAYDAPFAQFVEAAGIDIVLVGDSVGNVVLGFDETTPVTLESIIYHTQAVARGTTRAHIMADMPFGSYQVSNEDALRSAIRLVKEGGACSVKLEGGRDQAERIRAITGAGIPVVGHIGVTPQTAGLGPGFKMRTHRDRLIDDARSVEVAGAYAIVLEVVDYEISREITELLSIPTIGIGSGPQCDAQVLVL
;
A
#
# COMPACT_ATOMS: atom_id res chain seq x y z
N MET A 1 24.53 14.53 -47.56
CA MET A 1 25.53 14.76 -46.49
C MET A 1 25.27 13.73 -45.40
N ALA A 2 26.13 12.70 -45.33
CA ALA A 2 26.08 11.62 -44.36
C ALA A 2 27.43 11.60 -43.62
N GLY A 3 27.38 11.70 -42.28
CA GLY A 3 28.56 11.69 -41.41
C GLY A 3 28.93 10.26 -41.00
N LYS A 4 30.23 9.96 -41.09
CA LYS A 4 30.86 8.63 -41.05
C LYS A 4 31.20 8.15 -39.63
N CYS A 5 31.15 6.84 -39.45
CA CYS A 5 31.80 6.06 -38.39
C CYS A 5 33.34 5.97 -38.56
N ALA A 6 34.07 5.89 -37.44
CA ALA A 6 35.35 5.18 -37.24
C ALA A 6 35.57 5.04 -35.72
N HIS A 7 35.49 3.84 -35.13
CA HIS A 7 36.59 2.92 -34.78
C HIS A 7 37.66 3.48 -33.84
N ASP A 8 37.76 2.91 -32.62
CA ASP A 8 39.01 2.25 -32.19
C ASP A 8 38.79 1.32 -30.98
N ALA A 9 39.21 0.06 -31.16
CA ALA A 9 39.20 -1.00 -30.17
C ALA A 9 40.65 -1.29 -29.76
N GLY A 10 41.03 -0.92 -28.54
CA GLY A 10 42.37 -1.16 -27.98
C GLY A 10 42.45 -2.52 -27.29
N GLY A 11 42.89 -3.55 -28.02
CA GLY A 11 43.36 -4.81 -27.47
C GLY A 11 44.82 -4.72 -27.04
N TRP A 12 45.14 -5.26 -25.86
CA TRP A 12 46.54 -5.51 -25.45
C TRP A 12 46.76 -7.01 -25.30
N SER A 13 47.55 -7.54 -26.23
CA SER A 13 48.03 -8.91 -26.28
C SER A 13 49.29 -9.08 -25.42
N LEU A 14 49.30 -10.15 -24.64
CA LEU A 14 50.49 -10.71 -23.98
C LEU A 14 51.40 -11.38 -25.02
N GLN A 15 52.73 -11.18 -24.95
CA GLN A 15 53.72 -12.27 -25.09
C GLN A 15 55.18 -11.88 -24.74
N ARG A 16 55.71 -12.60 -23.72
CA ARG A 16 57.04 -13.26 -23.56
C ARG A 16 58.36 -12.47 -23.58
N ARG A 17 59.15 -12.66 -22.52
CA ARG A 17 60.38 -13.52 -22.37
C ARG A 17 60.80 -13.45 -20.88
N ALA A 18 60.93 -14.50 -20.06
CA ALA A 18 61.54 -15.85 -20.09
C ALA A 18 62.92 -15.91 -19.41
N ARG A 19 63.10 -16.99 -18.63
CA ARG A 19 64.30 -17.58 -17.96
C ARG A 19 64.48 -17.17 -16.50
N GLU A 20 64.78 -18.04 -15.54
CA GLU A 20 65.21 -19.46 -15.40
C GLU A 20 65.05 -19.74 -13.89
N ARG A 21 64.81 -20.92 -13.31
CA ARG A 21 65.52 -22.21 -13.36
C ARG A 21 64.77 -23.13 -12.36
N GLY A 22 64.70 -24.42 -12.64
CA GLY A 22 63.83 -25.36 -11.91
C GLY A 22 64.31 -25.82 -10.53
N SER A 23 63.37 -26.33 -9.75
CA SER A 23 63.61 -27.43 -8.81
C SER A 23 62.29 -28.18 -8.56
N ARG A 24 62.27 -29.45 -8.94
CA ARG A 24 61.33 -30.45 -8.43
C ARG A 24 61.44 -30.46 -6.91
N LEU A 25 60.35 -30.17 -6.19
CA LEU A 25 60.23 -30.57 -4.79
C LEU A 25 58.86 -31.21 -4.55
N THR A 26 58.99 -32.45 -4.15
CA THR A 26 58.04 -33.41 -3.62
C THR A 26 57.02 -32.81 -2.65
N LEU A 27 55.74 -33.15 -2.87
CA LEU A 27 54.64 -32.96 -1.94
C LEU A 27 54.97 -33.66 -0.60
N ARG A 28 55.32 -32.87 0.42
CA ARG A 28 55.21 -33.29 1.82
C ARG A 28 53.85 -32.83 2.33
N ARG A 29 53.01 -33.78 2.73
CA ARG A 29 51.82 -33.53 3.56
C ARG A 29 52.26 -32.83 4.84
N ALA A 30 51.94 -31.56 4.97
CA ALA A 30 51.79 -30.93 6.27
C ALA A 30 50.38 -31.23 6.75
N GLN A 31 50.28 -32.05 7.80
CA GLN A 31 49.08 -32.11 8.63
C GLN A 31 48.87 -30.69 9.18
N SER A 32 47.70 -30.12 8.93
CA SER A 32 47.22 -28.94 9.65
C SER A 32 45.89 -29.29 10.28
N ASP A 33 45.96 -29.33 11.61
CA ASP A 33 44.97 -29.21 12.66
C ASP A 33 43.48 -29.19 12.27
N ASN A 34 42.77 -30.15 12.86
CA ASN A 34 41.32 -30.17 13.01
C ASN A 34 40.86 -28.94 13.83
N GLY A 35 40.54 -27.85 13.13
CA GLY A 35 39.61 -26.83 13.65
C GLY A 35 38.16 -27.30 13.48
N PRO A 36 37.21 -26.86 14.33
CA PRO A 36 35.83 -27.28 14.22
C PRO A 36 35.25 -26.85 12.87
N SER A 37 34.65 -27.80 12.15
CA SER A 37 33.95 -27.52 10.91
C SER A 37 32.71 -26.68 11.20
N HIS A 38 32.82 -25.37 11.02
CA HIS A 38 31.64 -24.56 10.75
C HIS A 38 31.10 -24.98 9.39
N ALA A 39 30.25 -26.01 9.40
CA ALA A 39 29.37 -26.29 8.29
C ALA A 39 28.69 -24.98 7.93
N ARG A 40 28.91 -24.50 6.70
CA ARG A 40 28.16 -23.37 6.15
C ARG A 40 26.71 -23.81 6.12
N GLU A 41 25.96 -23.43 7.15
CA GLU A 41 24.52 -23.57 7.15
C GLU A 41 24.03 -22.72 5.98
N SER A 42 23.69 -23.40 4.87
CA SER A 42 23.10 -22.76 3.71
C SER A 42 21.89 -21.99 4.21
N ALA A 43 21.87 -20.68 3.99
CA ALA A 43 20.73 -19.84 4.31
C ALA A 43 19.48 -20.51 3.73
N ARG A 44 18.66 -21.09 4.59
CA ARG A 44 17.37 -21.63 4.17
C ARG A 44 16.55 -20.43 3.68
N PRO A 45 15.90 -20.50 2.51
CA PRO A 45 14.91 -19.50 2.16
C PRO A 45 13.94 -19.34 3.33
N TYR A 46 13.63 -18.10 3.70
CA TYR A 46 12.56 -17.84 4.66
C TYR A 46 11.28 -18.45 4.09
N GLU A 47 10.83 -19.56 4.66
CA GLU A 47 9.52 -20.14 4.40
C GLU A 47 8.60 -19.65 5.52
N PRO A 48 7.69 -18.69 5.25
CA PRO A 48 6.72 -18.29 6.26
C PRO A 48 5.89 -19.52 6.62
N GLU A 49 5.86 -19.88 7.91
CA GLU A 49 4.95 -20.91 8.42
C GLU A 49 3.52 -20.52 8.04
N LYS A 50 2.92 -21.28 7.12
CA LYS A 50 1.49 -21.18 6.83
C LYS A 50 0.72 -21.76 8.01
N ASN A 51 0.54 -20.96 9.06
CA ASN A 51 -0.30 -21.34 10.17
C ASN A 51 -1.79 -21.23 9.76
N PRO A 52 -2.53 -22.35 9.69
CA PRO A 52 -3.93 -22.37 9.25
C PRO A 52 -4.89 -21.62 10.21
N ALA A 53 -4.41 -21.15 11.36
CA ALA A 53 -5.19 -20.37 12.32
C ALA A 53 -5.10 -18.84 12.11
N ILE A 54 -4.22 -18.34 11.24
CA ILE A 54 -4.06 -16.90 11.02
C ILE A 54 -5.17 -16.43 10.06
N ARG A 55 -6.24 -15.89 10.64
CA ARG A 55 -7.29 -15.19 9.89
C ARG A 55 -6.89 -13.75 9.65
N ARG A 56 -7.20 -13.23 8.45
CA ARG A 56 -7.05 -11.80 8.17
C ARG A 56 -7.83 -10.96 9.18
N VAL A 57 -7.25 -9.84 9.61
CA VAL A 57 -7.93 -8.85 10.45
C VAL A 57 -9.19 -8.39 9.73
N THR A 58 -10.33 -8.38 10.44
CA THR A 58 -11.63 -8.04 9.85
C THR A 58 -11.96 -6.57 10.03
N ALA A 59 -12.78 -6.01 9.13
CA ALA A 59 -13.30 -4.66 9.26
C ALA A 59 -13.98 -4.42 10.62
N GLY A 60 -14.73 -5.41 11.13
CA GLY A 60 -15.33 -5.35 12.46
C GLY A 60 -14.30 -5.32 13.61
N ALA A 61 -13.16 -6.00 13.47
CA ALA A 61 -12.07 -5.92 14.43
C ALA A 61 -11.38 -4.54 14.41
N ILE A 62 -11.25 -3.92 13.23
CA ILE A 62 -10.73 -2.56 13.08
C ILE A 62 -11.70 -1.54 13.68
N LYS A 63 -13.00 -1.63 13.36
CA LYS A 63 -14.04 -0.74 13.93
C LYS A 63 -14.03 -0.73 15.46
N ARG A 64 -13.80 -1.89 16.10
CA ARG A 64 -13.67 -2.02 17.56
C ARG A 64 -12.42 -1.36 18.17
N ARG A 65 -11.52 -0.81 17.37
CA ARG A 65 -10.34 -0.04 17.83
C ARG A 65 -10.65 1.44 18.08
N LYS A 66 -11.83 1.91 17.72
CA LYS A 66 -12.28 3.29 17.97
C LYS A 66 -12.02 3.69 19.43
N GLY A 67 -11.33 4.82 19.64
CA GLY A 67 -11.05 5.38 20.97
C GLY A 67 -10.13 4.52 21.85
N LYS A 68 -9.40 3.56 21.27
CA LYS A 68 -8.40 2.73 21.97
C LYS A 68 -6.99 3.21 21.63
N ALA A 69 -6.00 2.30 21.70
CA ALA A 69 -4.65 2.60 21.27
C ALA A 69 -4.61 2.99 19.79
N HIS A 70 -3.88 4.07 19.48
CA HIS A 70 -3.63 4.48 18.11
C HIS A 70 -2.96 3.34 17.33
N PHE A 71 -3.33 3.19 16.05
CA PHE A 71 -2.78 2.14 15.21
C PHE A 71 -2.31 2.66 13.85
N PRO A 72 -1.20 2.11 13.31
CA PRO A 72 -0.70 2.48 12.00
C PRO A 72 -1.46 1.78 10.86
N VAL A 73 -1.50 2.46 9.73
CA VAL A 73 -1.86 1.94 8.40
C VAL A 73 -0.70 2.32 7.47
N ALA A 74 -0.28 1.40 6.60
CA ALA A 74 0.75 1.69 5.62
C ALA A 74 0.27 1.28 4.23
N THR A 75 0.67 2.02 3.20
CA THR A 75 0.46 1.53 1.84
C THR A 75 1.46 0.43 1.49
N ALA A 76 1.08 -0.45 0.57
CA ALA A 76 2.01 -1.34 -0.12
C ALA A 76 1.42 -1.71 -1.48
N TYR A 77 2.28 -1.99 -2.46
CA TYR A 77 1.85 -2.24 -3.84
C TYR A 77 2.39 -3.56 -4.41
N ASP A 78 3.26 -4.25 -3.67
CA ASP A 78 3.87 -5.50 -4.07
C ASP A 78 3.99 -6.49 -2.90
N ALA A 79 4.32 -7.74 -3.23
CA ALA A 79 4.41 -8.80 -2.24
C ALA A 79 5.55 -8.60 -1.21
N PRO A 80 6.79 -8.24 -1.61
CA PRO A 80 7.88 -8.01 -0.64
C PRO A 80 7.57 -6.91 0.39
N PHE A 81 7.11 -5.73 -0.04
CA PHE A 81 6.79 -4.65 0.90
C PHE A 81 5.60 -5.01 1.77
N ALA A 82 4.60 -5.71 1.24
CA ALA A 82 3.47 -6.16 2.05
C ALA A 82 3.91 -7.16 3.14
N GLN A 83 4.89 -8.02 2.86
CA GLN A 83 5.51 -8.88 3.89
C GLN A 83 6.23 -8.06 4.96
N PHE A 84 6.99 -7.04 4.58
CA PHE A 84 7.68 -6.18 5.54
C PHE A 84 6.70 -5.39 6.43
N VAL A 85 5.63 -4.86 5.85
CA VAL A 85 4.56 -4.17 6.59
C VAL A 85 3.90 -5.11 7.60
N GLU A 86 3.54 -6.33 7.18
CA GLU A 86 2.94 -7.32 8.08
C GLU A 86 3.90 -7.77 9.18
N ALA A 87 5.18 -7.98 8.85
CA ALA A 87 6.24 -8.35 9.81
C ALA A 87 6.54 -7.23 10.82
N ALA A 88 6.34 -5.96 10.44
CA ALA A 88 6.42 -4.82 11.34
C ALA A 88 5.21 -4.71 12.31
N GLY A 89 4.26 -5.64 12.25
CA GLY A 89 3.07 -5.65 13.11
C GLY A 89 1.96 -4.69 12.67
N ILE A 90 2.03 -4.15 11.45
CA ILE A 90 0.98 -3.28 10.90
C ILE A 90 -0.17 -4.16 10.40
N ASP A 91 -1.37 -3.87 10.88
CA ASP A 91 -2.55 -4.74 10.70
C ASP A 91 -3.38 -4.41 9.45
N ILE A 92 -3.11 -3.28 8.83
CA ILE A 92 -3.89 -2.74 7.71
C ILE A 92 -2.92 -2.27 6.63
N VAL A 93 -3.06 -2.86 5.44
CA VAL A 93 -2.32 -2.49 4.24
C VAL A 93 -3.29 -1.82 3.27
N LEU A 94 -2.96 -0.61 2.84
CA LEU A 94 -3.70 0.12 1.81
C LEU A 94 -3.03 -0.07 0.44
N VAL A 95 -3.75 -0.63 -0.52
CA VAL A 95 -3.39 -0.60 -1.93
C VAL A 95 -4.03 0.65 -2.52
N GLY A 96 -3.32 1.77 -2.38
CA GLY A 96 -3.81 3.09 -2.76
C GLY A 96 -3.59 3.42 -4.23
N ASP A 97 -4.39 4.33 -4.77
CA ASP A 97 -4.16 4.93 -6.10
C ASP A 97 -2.90 5.82 -6.16
N SER A 98 -2.32 6.15 -5.01
CA SER A 98 -0.95 6.69 -4.89
C SER A 98 0.12 5.81 -5.56
N VAL A 99 -0.19 4.53 -5.87
CA VAL A 99 0.61 3.67 -6.77
C VAL A 99 0.92 4.35 -8.11
N GLY A 100 -0.01 5.19 -8.60
CA GLY A 100 0.17 6.01 -9.79
C GLY A 100 1.43 6.86 -9.71
N ASN A 101 1.61 7.57 -8.59
CA ASN A 101 2.76 8.43 -8.38
C ASN A 101 4.03 7.65 -8.04
N VAL A 102 3.97 6.79 -7.02
CA VAL A 102 5.19 6.23 -6.42
C VAL A 102 5.72 4.98 -7.11
N VAL A 103 4.89 4.30 -7.91
CA VAL A 103 5.28 3.10 -8.66
C VAL A 103 5.22 3.31 -10.17
N LEU A 104 4.14 3.91 -10.68
CA LEU A 104 3.91 4.03 -12.12
C LEU A 104 4.48 5.32 -12.74
N GLY A 105 4.86 6.30 -11.91
CA GLY A 105 5.47 7.55 -12.35
C GLY A 105 4.50 8.54 -13.00
N PHE A 106 3.20 8.45 -12.71
CA PHE A 106 2.23 9.47 -13.08
C PHE A 106 2.37 10.72 -12.20
N ASP A 107 2.07 11.88 -12.77
CA ASP A 107 2.05 13.14 -12.02
C ASP A 107 0.84 13.24 -11.07
N GLU A 108 -0.25 12.55 -11.39
CA GLU A 108 -1.50 12.52 -10.62
C GLU A 108 -2.05 11.08 -10.51
N THR A 109 -2.99 10.84 -9.60
CA THR A 109 -3.63 9.52 -9.43
C THR A 109 -4.75 9.25 -10.43
N THR A 110 -5.27 10.28 -11.10
CA THR A 110 -6.36 10.21 -12.10
C THR A 110 -6.17 9.12 -13.19
N PRO A 111 -4.97 8.86 -13.73
CA PRO A 111 -4.76 7.83 -14.76
C PRO A 111 -4.77 6.38 -14.22
N VAL A 112 -4.77 6.18 -12.90
CA VAL A 112 -4.76 4.84 -12.31
C VAL A 112 -6.08 4.13 -12.63
N THR A 113 -5.98 2.92 -13.17
CA THR A 113 -7.14 2.13 -13.58
C THR A 113 -7.58 1.14 -12.52
N LEU A 114 -8.81 0.66 -12.61
CA LEU A 114 -9.30 -0.46 -11.78
C LEU A 114 -8.41 -1.70 -11.94
N GLU A 115 -7.93 -1.99 -13.15
CA GLU A 115 -7.02 -3.11 -13.42
C GLU A 115 -5.68 -2.96 -12.70
N SER A 116 -5.15 -1.72 -12.65
CA SER A 116 -3.94 -1.41 -11.90
C SER A 116 -4.12 -1.75 -10.41
N ILE A 117 -5.21 -1.28 -9.79
CA ILE A 117 -5.45 -1.58 -8.38
C ILE A 117 -5.67 -3.07 -8.15
N ILE A 118 -6.44 -3.76 -9.02
CA ILE A 118 -6.63 -5.22 -8.92
C ILE A 118 -5.28 -5.95 -8.96
N TYR A 119 -4.41 -5.61 -9.92
CA TYR A 119 -3.08 -6.23 -10.06
C TYR A 119 -2.22 -6.05 -8.80
N HIS A 120 -2.14 -4.83 -8.27
CA HIS A 120 -1.37 -4.55 -7.06
C HIS A 120 -2.01 -5.17 -5.81
N THR A 121 -3.34 -5.25 -5.74
CA THR A 121 -4.05 -5.94 -4.66
C THR A 121 -3.74 -7.43 -4.66
N GLN A 122 -3.68 -8.07 -5.83
CA GLN A 122 -3.26 -9.47 -5.93
C GLN A 122 -1.82 -9.68 -5.46
N ALA A 123 -0.91 -8.74 -5.76
CA ALA A 123 0.47 -8.81 -5.31
C ALA A 123 0.55 -8.72 -3.78
N VAL A 124 -0.13 -7.75 -3.17
CA VAL A 124 -0.23 -7.60 -1.72
C VAL A 124 -0.90 -8.80 -1.06
N ALA A 125 -1.94 -9.37 -1.68
CA ALA A 125 -2.62 -10.55 -1.18
C ALA A 125 -1.71 -11.78 -1.10
N ARG A 126 -0.77 -11.92 -2.05
CA ARG A 126 0.28 -12.97 -2.01
C ARG A 126 1.35 -12.69 -0.96
N GLY A 127 1.58 -11.43 -0.60
CA GLY A 127 2.57 -11.01 0.39
C GLY A 127 2.07 -10.99 1.84
N THR A 128 0.77 -11.16 2.08
CA THR A 128 0.18 -11.03 3.43
C THR A 128 -0.64 -12.25 3.80
N THR A 129 -0.63 -12.61 5.07
CA THR A 129 -1.42 -13.72 5.62
C THR A 129 -2.47 -13.23 6.63
N ARG A 130 -2.18 -12.11 7.31
CA ARG A 130 -2.92 -11.62 8.48
C ARG A 130 -3.46 -10.21 8.27
N ALA A 131 -2.77 -9.36 7.53
CA ALA A 131 -3.16 -7.98 7.35
C ALA A 131 -4.52 -7.85 6.65
N HIS A 132 -5.27 -6.84 7.07
CA HIS A 132 -6.47 -6.39 6.37
C HIS A 132 -6.04 -5.62 5.12
N ILE A 133 -6.44 -6.11 3.94
CA ILE A 133 -6.13 -5.44 2.67
C ILE A 133 -7.28 -4.49 2.35
N MET A 134 -7.01 -3.19 2.40
CA MET A 134 -7.90 -2.14 1.93
C MET A 134 -7.47 -1.75 0.53
N ALA A 135 -8.36 -1.79 -0.46
CA ALA A 135 -8.03 -1.41 -1.83
C ALA A 135 -8.78 -0.15 -2.24
N ASP A 136 -8.10 0.78 -2.90
CA ASP A 136 -8.75 1.98 -3.43
C ASP A 136 -9.66 1.68 -4.60
N MET A 137 -10.79 2.38 -4.65
CA MET A 137 -11.61 2.53 -5.84
C MET A 137 -11.04 3.72 -6.62
N PRO A 138 -10.35 3.50 -7.75
CA PRO A 138 -9.71 4.60 -8.48
C PRO A 138 -10.74 5.50 -9.16
N PHE A 139 -10.28 6.67 -9.61
CA PHE A 139 -11.12 7.63 -10.31
C PHE A 139 -11.88 6.99 -11.49
N GLY A 140 -13.16 7.32 -11.62
CA GLY A 140 -14.06 6.77 -12.64
C GLY A 140 -14.68 5.42 -12.30
N SER A 141 -14.18 4.69 -11.28
CA SER A 141 -14.69 3.35 -10.96
C SER A 141 -15.96 3.34 -10.12
N TYR A 142 -16.41 4.48 -9.57
CA TYR A 142 -17.55 4.54 -8.66
C TYR A 142 -18.45 5.78 -8.82
N GLN A 143 -17.99 6.81 -9.53
CA GLN A 143 -18.66 8.10 -9.62
C GLN A 143 -19.91 8.05 -10.51
N VAL A 144 -19.96 7.11 -11.47
CA VAL A 144 -21.01 7.05 -12.51
C VAL A 144 -22.36 6.60 -11.94
N SER A 145 -22.40 5.49 -11.20
CA SER A 145 -23.64 4.92 -10.68
C SER A 145 -23.38 3.99 -9.49
N ASN A 146 -24.43 3.71 -8.71
CA ASN A 146 -24.37 2.71 -7.64
C ASN A 146 -24.05 1.30 -8.19
N GLU A 147 -24.50 0.98 -9.40
CA GLU A 147 -24.23 -0.31 -10.04
C GLU A 147 -22.75 -0.44 -10.40
N ASP A 148 -22.17 0.59 -11.02
CA ASP A 148 -20.74 0.59 -11.39
C ASP A 148 -19.84 0.56 -10.16
N ALA A 149 -20.18 1.36 -9.13
CA ALA A 149 -19.48 1.34 -7.85
C ALA A 149 -19.49 -0.06 -7.23
N LEU A 150 -20.66 -0.71 -7.18
CA LEU A 150 -20.78 -2.06 -6.65
C LEU A 150 -20.01 -3.08 -7.51
N ARG A 151 -20.10 -2.98 -8.83
CA ARG A 151 -19.38 -3.87 -9.77
C ARG A 151 -17.87 -3.77 -9.56
N SER A 152 -17.33 -2.55 -9.51
CA SER A 152 -15.91 -2.30 -9.25
C SER A 152 -15.48 -2.85 -7.88
N ALA A 153 -16.27 -2.62 -6.83
CA ALA A 153 -15.98 -3.13 -5.49
C ALA A 153 -15.97 -4.67 -5.44
N ILE A 154 -16.93 -5.32 -6.13
CA ILE A 154 -16.97 -6.78 -6.26
C ILE A 154 -15.70 -7.29 -6.94
N ARG A 155 -15.21 -6.62 -7.99
CA ARG A 155 -13.98 -7.01 -8.69
C ARG A 155 -12.75 -6.88 -7.78
N LEU A 156 -12.61 -5.77 -7.04
CA LEU A 156 -11.51 -5.58 -6.08
C LEU A 156 -11.46 -6.71 -5.03
N VAL A 157 -12.63 -7.14 -4.54
CA VAL A 157 -12.71 -8.26 -3.58
C VAL A 157 -12.44 -9.60 -4.26
N LYS A 158 -13.14 -9.92 -5.36
CA LYS A 158 -13.09 -11.25 -5.99
C LYS A 158 -11.80 -11.50 -6.77
N GLU A 159 -11.35 -10.53 -7.54
CA GLU A 159 -10.18 -10.64 -8.42
C GLU A 159 -8.93 -10.16 -7.68
N GLY A 160 -9.04 -9.10 -6.88
CA GLY A 160 -7.92 -8.50 -6.15
C GLY A 160 -7.56 -9.22 -4.85
N GLY A 161 -8.56 -9.76 -4.13
CA GLY A 161 -8.37 -10.29 -2.78
C GLY A 161 -8.47 -9.22 -1.68
N ALA A 162 -9.07 -8.07 -1.99
CA ALA A 162 -9.32 -7.02 -1.00
C ALA A 162 -10.29 -7.49 0.10
N CYS A 163 -10.05 -7.04 1.34
CA CYS A 163 -10.94 -7.26 2.49
C CYS A 163 -11.96 -6.12 2.66
N SER A 164 -11.63 -4.93 2.17
CA SER A 164 -12.50 -3.76 2.11
C SER A 164 -12.09 -2.86 0.95
N VAL A 165 -12.95 -1.92 0.59
CA VAL A 165 -12.66 -0.89 -0.41
C VAL A 165 -12.63 0.51 0.22
N LYS A 166 -11.81 1.40 -0.31
CA LYS A 166 -11.79 2.83 0.02
C LYS A 166 -12.28 3.65 -1.19
N LEU A 167 -13.12 4.65 -0.96
CA LEU A 167 -13.55 5.59 -2.01
C LEU A 167 -13.58 7.02 -1.49
N GLU A 168 -13.34 7.98 -2.38
CA GLU A 168 -13.29 9.41 -2.04
C GLU A 168 -14.63 10.10 -2.25
N GLY A 169 -15.02 10.91 -1.27
CA GLY A 169 -16.23 11.71 -1.28
C GLY A 169 -17.03 11.55 0.01
N GLY A 170 -17.61 12.65 0.44
CA GLY A 170 -18.49 12.73 1.60
C GLY A 170 -19.95 12.43 1.26
N ARG A 171 -20.83 13.40 1.52
CA ARG A 171 -22.27 13.31 1.23
C ARG A 171 -22.57 12.87 -0.20
N ASP A 172 -21.83 13.39 -1.17
CA ASP A 172 -22.07 13.15 -2.60
C ASP A 172 -21.87 11.67 -3.00
N GLN A 173 -21.15 10.89 -2.19
CA GLN A 173 -20.90 9.46 -2.42
C GLN A 173 -21.62 8.55 -1.42
N ALA A 174 -22.46 9.09 -0.54
CA ALA A 174 -23.14 8.34 0.50
C ALA A 174 -24.00 7.18 -0.05
N GLU A 175 -24.66 7.37 -1.20
CA GLU A 175 -25.45 6.28 -1.82
C GLU A 175 -24.56 5.15 -2.35
N ARG A 176 -23.32 5.45 -2.78
CA ARG A 176 -22.37 4.47 -3.35
C ARG A 176 -21.83 3.62 -2.21
N ILE A 177 -21.45 4.27 -1.10
CA ILE A 177 -21.09 3.61 0.16
C ILE A 177 -22.24 2.71 0.63
N ARG A 178 -23.49 3.20 0.61
CA ARG A 178 -24.66 2.42 1.03
C ARG A 178 -24.91 1.19 0.14
N ALA A 179 -24.76 1.34 -1.17
CA ALA A 179 -24.91 0.23 -2.12
C ALA A 179 -23.85 -0.86 -1.90
N ILE A 180 -22.58 -0.46 -1.75
CA ILE A 180 -21.46 -1.39 -1.54
C ILE A 180 -21.58 -2.10 -0.19
N THR A 181 -21.85 -1.35 0.89
CA THR A 181 -22.02 -1.93 2.23
C THR A 181 -23.26 -2.81 2.34
N GLY A 182 -24.36 -2.44 1.68
CA GLY A 182 -25.58 -3.25 1.57
C GLY A 182 -25.36 -4.60 0.86
N ALA A 183 -24.36 -4.70 -0.02
CA ALA A 183 -23.93 -5.94 -0.64
C ALA A 183 -22.93 -6.75 0.21
N GLY A 184 -22.60 -6.29 1.42
CA GLY A 184 -21.72 -6.97 2.36
C GLY A 184 -20.23 -6.69 2.19
N ILE A 185 -19.85 -5.71 1.37
CA ILE A 185 -18.45 -5.28 1.20
C ILE A 185 -18.16 -4.13 2.17
N PRO A 186 -17.20 -4.26 3.11
CA PRO A 186 -16.86 -3.16 4.01
C PRO A 186 -16.24 -1.98 3.26
N VAL A 187 -16.62 -0.76 3.64
CA VAL A 187 -16.16 0.48 3.00
C VAL A 187 -15.45 1.38 4.00
N VAL A 188 -14.35 1.98 3.56
CA VAL A 188 -13.72 3.16 4.18
C VAL A 188 -14.04 4.38 3.33
N GLY A 189 -14.65 5.41 3.92
CA GLY A 189 -14.81 6.69 3.22
C GLY A 189 -13.53 7.50 3.27
N HIS A 190 -13.38 8.47 2.37
CA HIS A 190 -12.26 9.42 2.37
C HIS A 190 -12.78 10.84 2.13
N ILE A 191 -12.54 11.74 3.08
CA ILE A 191 -12.89 13.17 3.01
C ILE A 191 -11.68 14.05 3.34
N GLY A 192 -11.79 15.35 3.06
CA GLY A 192 -10.68 16.29 3.17
C GLY A 192 -10.18 16.66 1.79
N VAL A 193 -8.87 16.66 1.59
CA VAL A 193 -8.29 16.72 0.24
C VAL A 193 -8.44 15.34 -0.40
N THR A 194 -9.15 15.27 -1.53
CA THR A 194 -9.39 14.05 -2.29
C THR A 194 -8.60 14.12 -3.60
N PRO A 195 -7.40 13.51 -3.68
CA PRO A 195 -6.50 13.63 -4.83
C PRO A 195 -7.14 13.34 -6.19
N GLN A 196 -8.12 12.44 -6.26
CA GLN A 196 -8.80 12.08 -7.51
C GLN A 196 -9.56 13.23 -8.15
N THR A 197 -9.91 14.28 -7.38
CA THR A 197 -10.61 15.47 -7.86
C THR A 197 -9.77 16.74 -7.71
N ALA A 198 -8.50 16.63 -7.32
CA ALA A 198 -7.60 17.76 -7.10
C ALA A 198 -7.29 18.56 -8.39
N GLY A 199 -7.41 17.94 -9.57
CA GLY A 199 -7.26 18.61 -10.88
C GLY A 199 -8.37 19.62 -11.21
N LEU A 200 -9.43 19.74 -10.40
CA LEU A 200 -10.55 20.67 -10.63
C LEU A 200 -10.30 22.12 -10.16
N GLY A 201 -9.14 22.44 -9.60
CA GLY A 201 -8.81 23.83 -9.23
C GLY A 201 -7.46 23.98 -8.50
N PRO A 202 -6.87 25.19 -8.49
CA PRO A 202 -5.50 25.39 -8.08
C PRO A 202 -5.34 25.26 -6.56
N GLY A 203 -4.60 24.23 -6.14
CA GLY A 203 -3.92 24.21 -4.85
C GLY A 203 -4.53 23.24 -3.85
N PHE A 204 -3.65 22.41 -3.30
CA PHE A 204 -3.71 21.54 -2.10
C PHE A 204 -4.30 22.16 -0.82
N LYS A 205 -5.02 23.28 -0.91
CA LYS A 205 -5.73 23.96 0.17
C LYS A 205 -7.19 24.11 -0.21
N MET A 206 -7.90 23.01 -0.39
CA MET A 206 -9.34 23.07 -0.27
C MET A 206 -9.63 23.47 1.17
N ARG A 207 -9.93 24.76 1.40
CA ARG A 207 -10.50 25.25 2.66
C ARG A 207 -11.92 24.70 2.74
N THR A 208 -12.04 23.40 2.93
CA THR A 208 -13.33 22.75 3.10
C THR A 208 -13.91 23.30 4.40
N HIS A 209 -15.03 23.98 4.30
CA HIS A 209 -15.68 24.60 5.45
C HIS A 209 -15.96 23.53 6.52
N ARG A 210 -15.63 23.81 7.78
CA ARG A 210 -15.80 22.91 8.93
C ARG A 210 -17.15 22.18 8.91
N ASP A 211 -18.24 22.91 8.74
CA ASP A 211 -19.59 22.33 8.78
C ASP A 211 -19.84 21.34 7.64
N ARG A 212 -19.24 21.58 6.47
CA ARG A 212 -19.29 20.64 5.34
C ARG A 212 -18.53 19.36 5.66
N LEU A 213 -17.32 19.45 6.23
CA LEU A 213 -16.54 18.26 6.61
C LEU A 213 -17.25 17.43 7.68
N ILE A 214 -17.89 18.07 8.65
CA ILE A 214 -18.69 17.40 9.69
C ILE A 214 -19.89 16.67 9.06
N ASP A 215 -20.58 17.32 8.14
CA ASP A 215 -21.73 16.75 7.45
C ASP A 215 -21.34 15.59 6.50
N ASP A 216 -20.22 15.74 5.79
CA ASP A 216 -19.61 14.70 4.96
C ASP A 216 -19.24 13.48 5.81
N ALA A 217 -18.58 13.70 6.95
CA ALA A 217 -18.19 12.65 7.88
C ALA A 217 -19.41 11.87 8.42
N ARG A 218 -20.46 12.57 8.84
CA ARG A 218 -21.73 11.95 9.28
C ARG A 218 -22.39 11.17 8.15
N SER A 219 -22.39 11.72 6.94
CA SER A 219 -23.01 11.07 5.77
C SER A 219 -22.31 9.75 5.43
N VAL A 220 -20.98 9.73 5.51
CA VAL A 220 -20.16 8.51 5.32
C VAL A 220 -20.47 7.45 6.37
N GLU A 221 -20.56 7.83 7.66
CA GLU A 221 -20.91 6.90 8.73
C GLU A 221 -22.34 6.35 8.57
N VAL A 222 -23.32 7.23 8.34
CA VAL A 222 -24.73 6.86 8.13
C VAL A 222 -24.93 5.98 6.89
N ALA A 223 -24.06 6.12 5.89
CA ALA A 223 -24.04 5.24 4.73
C ALA A 223 -23.48 3.84 4.99
N GLY A 224 -22.86 3.61 6.15
CA GLY A 224 -22.42 2.28 6.59
C GLY A 224 -20.91 2.04 6.52
N ALA A 225 -20.09 3.07 6.29
CA ALA A 225 -18.63 2.93 6.35
C ALA A 225 -18.19 2.43 7.74
N TYR A 226 -17.13 1.61 7.79
CA TYR A 226 -16.61 1.10 9.07
C TYR A 226 -15.46 1.93 9.64
N ALA A 227 -14.86 2.79 8.82
CA ALA A 227 -13.83 3.77 9.15
C ALA A 227 -13.85 4.91 8.10
N ILE A 228 -13.15 6.01 8.38
CA ILE A 228 -13.02 7.14 7.45
C ILE A 228 -11.60 7.69 7.44
N VAL A 229 -11.05 7.99 6.27
CA VAL A 229 -9.80 8.73 6.11
C VAL A 229 -10.08 10.23 6.13
N LEU A 230 -9.28 10.97 6.90
CA LEU A 230 -9.24 12.42 6.93
C LEU A 230 -7.88 12.85 6.37
N GLU A 231 -7.86 13.46 5.17
CA GLU A 231 -6.63 13.90 4.51
C GLU A 231 -6.49 15.42 4.51
N VAL A 232 -5.37 15.91 5.06
CA VAL A 232 -5.03 17.34 5.14
C VAL A 232 -6.18 18.18 5.72
N VAL A 233 -6.78 17.68 6.80
CA VAL A 233 -7.84 18.38 7.56
C VAL A 233 -7.23 19.04 8.80
N ASP A 234 -7.63 20.27 9.08
CA ASP A 234 -7.19 21.00 10.29
C ASP A 234 -7.37 20.14 11.55
N TYR A 235 -6.36 20.13 12.43
CA TYR A 235 -6.32 19.20 13.56
C TYR A 235 -7.46 19.42 14.57
N GLU A 236 -7.99 20.65 14.71
CA GLU A 236 -9.14 20.92 15.59
C GLU A 236 -10.41 20.32 15.01
N ILE A 237 -10.60 20.42 13.70
CA ILE A 237 -11.72 19.81 12.97
C ILE A 237 -11.59 18.29 12.98
N SER A 238 -10.39 17.75 12.76
CA SER A 238 -10.12 16.31 12.81
C SER A 238 -10.42 15.72 14.19
N ARG A 239 -10.04 16.43 15.28
CA ARG A 239 -10.43 16.05 16.64
C ARG A 239 -11.94 16.00 16.79
N GLU A 240 -12.64 17.04 16.37
CA GLU A 240 -14.09 17.10 16.49
C GLU A 240 -14.80 15.98 15.72
N ILE A 241 -14.39 15.72 14.48
CA ILE A 241 -14.91 14.59 13.69
C ILE A 241 -14.61 13.27 14.41
N THR A 242 -13.41 13.12 14.96
CA THR A 242 -13.02 11.91 15.70
C THR A 242 -13.87 11.71 16.95
N GLU A 243 -14.20 12.76 17.68
CA GLU A 243 -15.07 12.69 18.88
C GLU A 243 -16.54 12.45 18.51
N LEU A 244 -16.97 12.95 17.35
CA LEU A 244 -18.34 12.86 16.86
C LEU A 244 -18.71 11.45 16.35
N LEU A 245 -17.81 10.79 15.62
CA LEU A 245 -18.11 9.52 14.95
C LEU A 245 -17.96 8.31 15.88
N SER A 246 -18.76 7.28 15.64
CA SER A 246 -18.64 5.96 16.28
C SER A 246 -17.67 5.02 15.55
N ILE A 247 -17.21 5.40 14.36
CA ILE A 247 -16.23 4.67 13.54
C ILE A 247 -14.83 5.29 13.64
N PRO A 248 -13.75 4.49 13.53
CA PRO A 248 -12.39 5.01 13.56
C PRO A 248 -12.12 6.03 12.44
N THR A 249 -11.39 7.08 12.79
CA THR A 249 -10.79 8.03 11.85
C THR A 249 -9.33 7.66 11.58
N ILE A 250 -8.90 7.79 10.33
CA ILE A 250 -7.55 7.50 9.86
C ILE A 250 -6.97 8.80 9.30
N GLY A 251 -6.01 9.41 9.99
CA GLY A 251 -5.40 10.67 9.59
C GLY A 251 -4.25 10.48 8.61
N ILE A 252 -4.13 11.41 7.66
CA ILE A 252 -2.89 11.68 6.91
C ILE A 252 -2.77 13.19 6.76
N GLY A 253 -1.78 13.78 7.45
CA GLY A 253 -1.68 15.23 7.57
C GLY A 253 -2.84 15.88 8.35
N SER A 254 -3.55 15.12 9.19
CA SER A 254 -4.78 15.57 9.89
C SER A 254 -4.64 15.63 11.41
N GLY A 255 -3.40 15.65 11.92
CA GLY A 255 -3.09 15.72 13.34
C GLY A 255 -3.16 14.38 14.09
N PRO A 256 -2.61 14.34 15.33
CA PRO A 256 -2.52 13.12 16.13
C PRO A 256 -3.85 12.68 16.76
N GLN A 257 -4.90 13.47 16.65
CA GLN A 257 -6.18 13.18 17.31
C GLN A 257 -6.98 12.06 16.64
N CYS A 258 -6.67 11.69 15.38
CA CYS A 258 -7.32 10.55 14.73
C CYS A 258 -6.99 9.21 15.41
N ASP A 259 -7.89 8.24 15.33
CA ASP A 259 -7.71 6.91 15.93
C ASP A 259 -6.56 6.12 15.29
N ALA A 260 -6.24 6.42 14.03
CA ALA A 260 -5.17 5.80 13.26
C ALA A 260 -4.46 6.82 12.38
N GLN A 261 -3.30 6.43 11.86
CA GLN A 261 -2.54 7.24 10.89
C GLN A 261 -2.17 6.38 9.68
N VAL A 262 -2.31 6.93 8.48
CA VAL A 262 -1.88 6.29 7.22
C VAL A 262 -0.76 7.08 6.57
N LEU A 263 0.23 6.38 6.05
CA LEU A 263 1.33 6.95 5.27
C LEU A 263 1.60 6.13 4.01
N VAL A 264 2.07 6.83 2.98
CA VAL A 264 2.52 6.25 1.71
C VAL A 264 3.95 5.73 1.88
N LEU A 265 4.19 4.46 1.52
CA LEU A 265 5.50 3.83 1.37
C LEU A 265 6.07 3.98 -0.05
#